data_AF-A0A9D3MUP4-F1
#
_entry.id   AF-A0A9D3MUP4-F1
#
_cell.length_a   1.000
_cell.length_b   1.000
_cell.length_c   1.000
_cell.angle_alpha   90.00
_cell.angle_beta   90.00
_cell.angle_gamma   90.00
#
_symmetry.space_group_name_H-M   'P 1'
#
loop_
_entity.id
_entity.type
_entity.pdbx_description
1 polymer ?
#
loop_
_entity_poly.entity_id
_entity_poly.type
_entity_poly.pdbx_seq_one_letter_code
_entity_poly.pdbx_strand_id
1 'polypeptide(L)'
;MVQEFHVLRCFSCQTFQVHQVKKSKKWNCKMCGEKQSLVKVYGRGSGADCRRHVQKLNSLRGELHEAEHARFSWEPEDEEEELKEEGDEALTCENQQGAAGAVSRWSKYLSGAGGGGA
;
A
#
# COMPACT_ATOMS: atom_id res chain seq x y z
N MET A 1 1.45 -6.09 -34.13
CA MET A 1 1.67 -7.19 -33.14
C MET A 1 1.13 -6.73 -31.80
N VAL A 2 0.14 -7.42 -31.22
CA VAL A 2 -0.47 -7.00 -29.96
C VAL A 2 0.46 -7.35 -28.80
N GLN A 3 0.72 -6.38 -27.91
CA GLN A 3 1.56 -6.60 -26.74
C GLN A 3 0.79 -7.37 -25.66
N GLU A 4 1.30 -8.53 -25.27
CA GLU A 4 0.73 -9.32 -24.17
C GLU A 4 1.22 -8.86 -22.79
N PHE A 5 0.34 -9.03 -21.80
CA PHE A 5 0.59 -8.74 -20.40
C PHE A 5 0.24 -9.94 -19.51
N HIS A 6 0.90 -10.00 -18.36
CA HIS A 6 0.67 -10.95 -17.28
C HIS A 6 0.24 -10.23 -16.01
N VAL A 7 -0.57 -10.91 -15.20
CA VAL A 7 -0.85 -10.55 -13.82
C VAL A 7 -0.04 -11.45 -12.89
N LEU A 8 0.78 -10.83 -12.05
CA LEU A 8 1.68 -11.51 -11.10
C LEU A 8 1.36 -11.08 -9.67
N ARG A 9 1.61 -11.95 -8.69
CA ARG A 9 1.47 -11.66 -7.26
C ARG A 9 2.87 -11.54 -6.63
N CYS A 10 3.09 -10.48 -5.87
CA CYS A 10 4.30 -10.30 -5.06
C CYS A 10 4.37 -11.37 -3.95
N PHE A 11 5.54 -11.96 -3.67
CA PHE A 11 5.66 -12.94 -2.59
C PHE A 11 5.57 -12.30 -1.19
N SER A 12 6.10 -11.10 -1.01
CA SER A 12 6.16 -10.42 0.29
C SER A 12 4.91 -9.62 0.57
N CYS A 13 4.71 -8.50 -0.14
CA CYS A 13 3.55 -7.65 0.09
C CYS A 13 2.26 -8.16 -0.59
N GLN A 14 2.26 -9.33 -1.24
CA GLN A 14 1.08 -9.98 -1.82
C GLN A 14 0.28 -9.17 -2.87
N THR A 15 0.75 -7.98 -3.29
CA THR A 15 0.07 -7.14 -4.28
C THR A 15 0.10 -7.76 -5.67
N PHE A 16 -1.05 -7.73 -6.35
CA PHE A 16 -1.16 -8.11 -7.75
C PHE A 16 -0.75 -6.96 -8.67
N GLN A 17 0.05 -7.27 -9.68
CA GLN A 17 0.66 -6.28 -10.58
C GLN A 17 0.61 -6.73 -12.03
N VAL A 18 0.41 -5.77 -12.92
CA VAL A 18 0.47 -6.00 -14.37
C VAL A 18 1.91 -5.84 -14.87
N HIS A 19 2.39 -6.85 -15.58
CA HIS A 19 3.71 -6.83 -16.22
C HIS A 19 3.58 -7.17 -17.71
N GLN A 20 4.27 -6.40 -18.55
CA GLN A 20 4.43 -6.75 -19.96
C GLN A 20 5.24 -8.05 -20.07
N VAL A 21 4.85 -8.93 -20.98
CA VAL A 21 5.58 -10.18 -21.21
C VAL A 21 6.98 -9.85 -21.76
N LYS A 22 8.00 -10.38 -21.09
CA LYS A 22 9.41 -10.25 -21.45
C LYS A 22 10.04 -11.64 -21.50
N LYS A 23 11.18 -11.76 -22.20
CA LYS A 23 11.97 -13.00 -22.26
C LYS A 23 12.55 -13.39 -20.89
N SER A 24 12.91 -12.38 -20.08
CA SER A 24 13.38 -12.59 -18.71
C SER A 24 12.23 -12.93 -17.77
N LYS A 25 12.45 -13.93 -16.92
CA LYS A 25 11.53 -14.31 -15.84
C LYS A 25 11.76 -13.52 -14.54
N LYS A 26 12.61 -12.50 -14.53
CA LYS A 26 12.88 -11.66 -13.34
C LYS A 26 12.08 -10.37 -13.39
N TRP A 27 11.53 -9.94 -12.25
CA TRP A 27 10.77 -8.71 -12.11
C TRP A 27 10.91 -8.14 -10.70
N ASN A 28 10.53 -6.87 -10.52
CA ASN A 28 10.58 -6.20 -9.22
C ASN A 28 9.18 -5.73 -8.86
N CYS A 29 8.79 -5.93 -7.60
CA CYS A 29 7.55 -5.39 -7.08
C CYS A 29 7.65 -3.86 -6.99
N LYS A 30 6.70 -3.13 -7.57
CA LYS A 30 6.66 -1.66 -7.52
C LYS A 30 6.19 -1.11 -6.17
N MET A 31 5.54 -1.92 -5.35
CA MET A 31 5.04 -1.51 -4.04
C MET A 31 6.09 -1.67 -2.94
N CYS A 32 6.77 -2.82 -2.86
CA CYS A 32 7.78 -3.09 -1.83
C CYS A 32 9.24 -3.10 -2.34
N GLY A 33 9.46 -3.02 -3.66
CA GLY A 33 10.81 -2.95 -4.24
C GLY A 33 11.55 -4.28 -4.41
N GLU A 34 11.03 -5.38 -3.86
CA GLU A 34 11.71 -6.67 -3.89
C GLU A 34 11.89 -7.25 -5.30
N LYS A 35 13.05 -7.90 -5.49
CA LYS A 35 13.40 -8.62 -6.72
C LYS A 35 12.88 -10.04 -6.64
N GLN A 36 12.15 -10.48 -7.66
CA GLN A 36 11.42 -11.74 -7.66
C GLN A 36 11.52 -12.44 -9.02
N SER A 37 11.33 -13.75 -9.01
CA SER A 37 11.15 -14.55 -10.22
C SER A 37 9.66 -14.72 -10.54
N LEU A 38 9.34 -14.88 -11.81
CA LEU A 38 8.01 -15.21 -12.29
C LEU A 38 7.80 -16.71 -12.05
N VAL A 39 7.00 -17.03 -11.03
CA VAL A 39 6.65 -18.42 -10.64
C VAL A 39 5.26 -18.78 -11.16
N LYS A 40 4.27 -17.92 -10.91
CA LYS A 40 2.85 -18.16 -11.28
C LYS A 40 2.25 -16.95 -11.95
N VAL A 41 1.52 -17.19 -13.04
CA VAL A 41 0.72 -16.18 -13.75
C VAL A 41 -0.74 -16.35 -13.35
N TYR A 42 -1.35 -15.29 -12.84
CA TYR A 42 -2.75 -15.29 -12.38
C TYR A 42 -3.73 -14.86 -13.48
N GLY A 43 -3.22 -14.21 -14.54
CA GLY A 43 -3.99 -13.83 -15.71
C GLY A 43 -3.07 -13.41 -16.86
N ARG A 44 -3.53 -13.57 -18.09
CA ARG A 44 -2.83 -13.17 -19.32
C ARG A 44 -3.83 -12.55 -20.29
N GLY A 45 -3.42 -11.53 -21.03
CA GLY A 45 -4.27 -10.92 -22.05
C GLY A 45 -3.81 -9.53 -22.45
N SER A 46 -4.78 -8.71 -22.87
CA SER A 46 -4.56 -7.31 -23.19
C SER A 46 -4.24 -6.51 -21.91
N GLY A 47 -3.57 -5.37 -22.06
CA GLY A 47 -3.30 -4.50 -20.92
C GLY A 47 -4.57 -4.00 -20.22
N ALA A 48 -5.67 -3.81 -20.96
CA ALA A 48 -6.94 -3.39 -20.38
C ALA A 48 -7.57 -4.49 -19.51
N ASP A 49 -7.58 -5.73 -19.99
CA ASP A 49 -8.09 -6.88 -19.25
C ASP A 49 -7.25 -7.15 -18.00
N CYS A 50 -5.93 -7.15 -18.13
CA CYS A 50 -5.03 -7.35 -16.99
C CYS A 50 -5.19 -6.25 -15.92
N ARG A 51 -5.40 -4.98 -16.32
CA ARG A 51 -5.66 -3.90 -15.35
C ARG A 51 -6.96 -4.11 -14.59
N ARG A 52 -8.06 -4.44 -15.29
CA ARG A 52 -9.35 -4.78 -14.64
C ARG A 52 -9.20 -5.96 -13.68
N HIS A 53 -8.49 -6.99 -14.10
CA HIS A 53 -8.25 -8.17 -13.27
C HIS A 53 -7.44 -7.85 -12.01
N VAL A 54 -6.37 -7.06 -12.14
CA VAL A 54 -5.56 -6.59 -10.99
C VAL A 54 -6.38 -5.75 -10.03
N GLN A 55 -7.24 -4.86 -10.54
CA GLN A 55 -8.12 -4.06 -9.69
C GLN A 55 -9.01 -4.98 -8.84
N LYS A 56 -9.70 -5.94 -9.46
CA LYS A 56 -10.54 -6.92 -8.74
C LYS A 56 -9.74 -7.70 -7.68
N LEU A 57 -8.57 -8.23 -8.04
CA LEU A 57 -7.76 -9.04 -7.12
C LEU A 57 -7.22 -8.24 -5.94
N ASN A 58 -6.82 -6.98 -6.16
CA ASN A 58 -6.32 -6.13 -5.08
C ASN A 58 -7.46 -5.62 -4.19
N SER A 59 -8.66 -5.37 -4.72
CA SER A 59 -9.85 -5.08 -3.90
C SER A 59 -10.15 -6.22 -2.93
N LEU A 60 -10.24 -7.45 -3.44
CA LEU A 60 -10.46 -8.64 -2.60
C LEU A 60 -9.36 -8.84 -1.55
N ARG A 61 -8.11 -8.57 -1.90
CA ARG A 61 -7.00 -8.63 -0.95
C ARG A 61 -7.18 -7.57 0.15
N GLY A 62 -7.59 -6.35 -0.19
CA GLY A 62 -7.86 -5.28 0.77
C GLY A 62 -8.96 -5.68 1.75
N GLU A 63 -10.08 -6.18 1.24
CA GLU A 63 -11.20 -6.68 2.05
C GLU A 63 -10.77 -7.77 3.04
N LEU A 64 -9.95 -8.73 2.59
CA LEU A 64 -9.42 -9.78 3.47
C LEU A 64 -8.50 -9.23 4.56
N HIS A 65 -7.65 -8.26 4.21
CA HIS A 65 -6.72 -7.63 5.17
C HIS A 65 -7.49 -6.81 6.22
N GLU A 66 -8.54 -6.10 5.81
CA GLU A 66 -9.43 -5.37 6.73
C GLU A 66 -10.22 -6.33 7.64
N ALA A 67 -10.73 -7.43 7.10
CA ALA A 67 -11.46 -8.44 7.88
C ALA A 67 -10.56 -9.14 8.91
N GLU A 68 -9.30 -9.43 8.56
CA GLU A 68 -8.31 -9.98 9.48
C GLU A 68 -7.98 -8.99 10.61
N HIS A 69 -7.78 -7.72 10.27
CA HIS A 69 -7.54 -6.66 11.25
C HIS A 69 -8.75 -6.42 12.17
N ALA A 70 -9.96 -6.44 11.60
CA ALA A 70 -11.20 -6.33 12.38
C ALA A 70 -11.38 -7.52 13.32
N ARG A 71 -11.07 -8.74 12.88
CA ARG A 71 -11.17 -9.95 13.72
C ARG A 71 -10.26 -9.91 14.95
N PHE A 72 -9.10 -9.27 14.83
CA PHE A 72 -8.15 -9.13 15.95
C PHE A 72 -8.48 -7.94 16.88
N SER A 73 -9.31 -6.99 16.42
CA SER A 73 -9.68 -5.79 17.18
C SER A 73 -10.79 -6.01 18.22
N TRP A 74 -11.41 -7.19 18.27
CA TRP A 74 -12.47 -7.53 19.23
C TRP A 74 -12.07 -8.76 20.06
N GLU A 75 -11.11 -8.62 20.97
CA GLU A 75 -11.12 -9.46 22.18
C GLU A 75 -11.87 -8.67 23.27
N PRO A 76 -12.94 -9.24 23.87
CA PRO A 76 -13.50 -8.66 25.08
C PRO A 76 -12.50 -8.92 26.21
N GLU A 77 -11.91 -7.85 26.72
CA GLU A 77 -11.24 -7.86 28.01
C GLU A 77 -12.32 -8.06 29.08
N ASP A 78 -12.40 -9.24 29.70
CA ASP A 78 -13.13 -9.40 30.96
C ASP A 78 -12.41 -8.56 32.02
N GLU A 79 -13.09 -7.51 32.49
CA GLU A 79 -12.64 -6.49 33.45
C GLU A 79 -12.60 -7.03 34.90
N GLU A 80 -11.53 -6.72 35.67
CA GLU A 80 -11.46 -6.20 37.07
C GLU A 80 -9.96 -6.25 37.52
N GLU A 81 -9.26 -5.27 38.10
CA GLU A 81 -9.61 -4.18 39.03
C GLU A 81 -8.51 -3.07 39.04
N GLU A 82 -8.88 -1.88 39.54
CA GLU A 82 -8.17 -0.58 39.63
C GLU A 82 -6.73 -0.54 40.20
N LEU A 83 -5.90 0.39 39.68
CA LEU A 83 -5.06 1.28 40.50
C LEU A 83 -4.73 2.58 39.74
N LYS A 84 -5.04 3.72 40.40
CA LYS A 84 -4.85 5.11 39.96
C LYS A 84 -3.38 5.52 39.84
N GLU A 85 -3.05 6.39 38.89
CA GLU A 85 -2.71 7.81 39.15
C GLU A 85 -2.40 8.60 37.87
N GLU A 86 -2.58 9.92 38.00
CA GLU A 86 -2.72 10.94 36.98
C GLU A 86 -1.39 11.33 36.28
N GLY A 87 -1.47 11.76 35.02
CA GLY A 87 -0.33 12.31 34.28
C GLY A 87 -0.71 12.78 32.88
N ASP A 88 -1.38 13.93 32.79
CA ASP A 88 -1.54 14.69 31.54
C ASP A 88 -0.37 15.66 31.41
N GLU A 89 0.45 15.54 30.35
CA GLU A 89 0.66 16.65 29.41
C GLU A 89 1.67 16.32 28.27
N ALA A 90 1.12 16.35 27.06
CA ALA A 90 1.68 16.89 25.82
C ALA A 90 3.12 16.55 25.38
N LEU A 91 3.20 15.57 24.49
CA LEU A 91 3.66 15.71 23.09
C LEU A 91 4.58 16.91 22.76
N THR A 92 5.89 16.69 22.78
CA THR A 92 6.82 17.33 21.82
C THR A 92 7.93 16.34 21.44
N CYS A 93 7.85 15.73 20.25
CA CYS A 93 9.03 15.17 19.61
C CYS A 93 9.53 16.19 18.58
N GLU A 94 10.55 16.92 19.02
CA GLU A 94 11.29 17.87 18.21
C GLU A 94 11.84 17.22 16.94
N ASN A 95 11.41 17.85 15.85
CA ASN A 95 12.14 18.03 14.62
C ASN A 95 13.67 18.09 14.79
N GLN A 96 14.40 17.24 14.07
CA GLN A 96 15.70 17.63 13.52
C GLN A 96 15.96 16.95 12.17
N GLN A 97 15.90 17.81 11.16
CA GLN A 97 16.33 17.63 9.78
C GLN A 97 17.71 16.97 9.67
N GLY A 98 17.86 16.13 8.65
CA GLY A 98 19.15 15.60 8.23
C GLY A 98 19.15 14.94 6.86
N ALA A 99 18.59 15.56 5.81
CA ALA A 99 19.02 15.30 4.43
C ALA A 99 18.52 16.41 3.49
N ALA A 100 19.49 17.08 2.88
CA ALA A 100 19.30 18.23 2.01
C ALA A 100 18.42 17.94 0.78
N GLY A 101 17.56 18.91 0.45
CA GLY A 101 17.32 19.33 -0.93
C GLY A 101 16.51 18.40 -1.83
N ALA A 102 15.26 18.10 -1.47
CA ALA A 102 14.25 17.75 -2.47
C ALA A 102 12.85 18.13 -1.97
N VAL A 103 12.38 19.32 -2.36
CA VAL A 103 10.95 19.64 -2.26
C VAL A 103 10.20 18.57 -3.05
N SER A 104 9.34 17.81 -2.37
CA SER A 104 8.52 16.80 -3.04
C SER A 104 7.71 17.49 -4.12
N ARG A 105 7.62 16.88 -5.31
CA ARG A 105 6.86 17.41 -6.46
C ARG A 105 5.39 17.69 -6.12
N TRP A 106 4.91 17.21 -4.98
CA TRP A 106 3.53 17.30 -4.52
C TRP A 106 3.29 18.46 -3.56
N SER A 107 4.35 19.16 -3.11
CA SER A 107 4.22 20.32 -2.20
C SER A 107 3.30 21.41 -2.76
N LYS A 108 3.22 21.55 -4.09
CA LYS A 108 2.31 22.50 -4.76
C LYS A 108 0.83 22.22 -4.52
N TYR A 109 0.45 21.00 -4.18
CA TYR A 109 -0.94 20.60 -3.98
C TYR A 109 -1.34 20.51 -2.50
N LEU A 110 -0.38 20.53 -1.58
CA LEU A 110 -0.64 20.48 -0.14
C LEU A 110 -0.89 21.87 0.46
N SER A 111 -0.43 22.94 -0.20
CA SER A 111 -0.53 24.32 0.32
C SER A 111 -1.74 25.10 -0.19
N GLY A 112 -2.76 24.43 -0.73
CA GLY A 112 -3.93 25.06 -1.34
C GLY A 112 -5.22 24.84 -0.56
N ALA A 113 -5.30 25.30 0.69
CA ALA A 113 -6.55 25.41 1.43
C ALA A 113 -6.71 26.85 1.95
N GLY A 114 -7.66 27.58 1.38
CA GLY A 114 -8.31 28.75 1.99
C GLY A 114 -7.73 30.11 1.62
N GLY A 115 -8.38 30.80 0.67
CA GLY A 115 -8.08 32.20 0.36
C GLY A 115 -9.03 32.84 -0.66
N GLY A 116 -10.35 32.72 -0.45
CA GLY A 116 -11.30 33.75 -0.92
C GLY A 116 -11.54 34.68 0.27
N GLY A 117 -11.48 35.99 0.18
CA GLY A 117 -11.82 36.88 -0.93
C GLY A 117 -12.86 37.86 -0.38
N ALA A 118 -12.41 39.04 0.03
CA ALA A 118 -13.19 40.27 0.20
C ALA A 118 -12.21 41.45 0.26
#